data_AF-A0A1E3K7X7-F1
#
_entry.id   AF-A0A1E3K7X7-F1
#
_cell.length_a   1.000
_cell.length_b   1.000
_cell.length_c   1.000
_cell.angle_alpha   90.00
_cell.angle_beta   90.00
_cell.angle_gamma   90.00
#
_symmetry.space_group_name_H-M   'P 1'
#
loop_
_entity.id
_entity.type
_entity.pdbx_description
1 polymer ?
#
loop_
_entity_poly.entity_id
_entity_poly.type
_entity_poly.pdbx_seq_one_letter_code
_entity_poly.pdbx_strand_id
1 'polypeptide(L)'
;MAISRLFSSSLKRLSTSPPRAPQPPVFRRTMASRVTINCDMGEGFAKWKLGPDAELMPLIDLANVACGFHAGDPLTILSSTRLAFASNVAIGAHPGLDDIRGFGRRKFDVSEEEVYAGALYQIGAVKAVVEAEGGVLGHVKPHGALYFILRDSPALLRAFLKAQLALSPPPPNQPIPFVGLAGTAHESVCKELGIPFIPELFVDIDYDAEGRLLSVGESRKPTEEGIREKVERVLREKETLDINNKPLKLPFLEGGFTICLHSDMPTALDNVRATRKAVDEFSRQ
;
A
#
# COMPACT_ATOMS: atom_id res chain seq x y z
N MET A 1 -60.53 14.07 -30.33
CA MET A 1 -59.52 15.06 -29.88
C MET A 1 -58.29 14.26 -29.49
N ALA A 2 -57.32 14.03 -30.38
CA ALA A 2 -56.14 14.91 -30.62
C ALA A 2 -55.45 15.23 -29.27
N ILE A 3 -54.19 14.84 -29.02
CA ILE A 3 -52.99 15.27 -29.75
C ILE A 3 -51.88 14.21 -29.62
N SER A 4 -51.33 13.84 -30.77
CA SER A 4 -50.02 13.22 -30.95
C SER A 4 -48.92 14.30 -31.05
N ARG A 5 -47.67 13.91 -30.77
CA ARG A 5 -46.37 14.49 -31.21
C ARG A 5 -45.62 15.38 -30.21
N LEU A 6 -44.29 15.29 -30.37
CA LEU A 6 -43.18 16.00 -29.73
C LEU A 6 -42.70 15.23 -28.48
N PHE A 7 -41.64 14.42 -28.51
CA PHE A 7 -40.30 14.74 -28.98
C PHE A 7 -39.63 13.57 -29.73
N SER A 8 -39.37 13.80 -31.02
CA SER A 8 -38.32 13.13 -31.78
C SER A 8 -37.40 14.24 -32.28
N SER A 9 -36.19 14.32 -31.72
CA SER A 9 -35.06 14.96 -32.39
C SER A 9 -33.75 14.64 -31.67
N SER A 10 -32.97 13.77 -32.31
CA SER A 10 -31.51 13.87 -32.37
C SER A 10 -30.67 13.45 -31.15
N LEU A 11 -30.79 12.19 -30.73
CA LEU A 11 -29.64 11.44 -30.20
C LEU A 11 -28.72 11.09 -31.38
N LYS A 12 -27.86 12.04 -31.77
CA LYS A 12 -26.69 11.72 -32.59
C LYS A 12 -25.85 10.72 -31.80
N ARG A 13 -25.73 9.52 -32.33
CA ARG A 13 -24.79 8.49 -31.88
C ARG A 13 -23.41 9.14 -31.75
N LEU A 14 -22.92 9.29 -30.53
CA LEU A 14 -21.49 9.40 -30.26
C LEU A 14 -20.90 8.00 -30.49
N SER A 15 -20.82 7.62 -31.77
CA SER A 15 -20.03 6.51 -32.26
C SER A 15 -18.59 7.00 -32.40
N THR A 16 -17.96 7.25 -31.26
CA THR A 16 -16.51 7.30 -31.19
C THR A 16 -16.15 6.31 -30.11
N SER A 17 -15.70 5.13 -30.53
CA SER A 17 -14.99 4.20 -29.66
C SER A 17 -14.00 5.02 -28.83
N PRO A 18 -13.96 4.86 -27.49
CA PRO A 18 -12.95 5.54 -26.71
C PRO A 18 -11.57 5.21 -27.31
N PRO A 19 -10.65 6.19 -27.39
CA PRO A 19 -9.29 5.92 -27.85
C PRO A 19 -8.78 4.72 -27.05
N ARG A 20 -8.24 3.74 -27.78
CA ARG A 20 -7.68 2.51 -27.20
C ARG A 20 -6.75 2.96 -26.06
N ALA A 21 -7.09 2.54 -24.83
CA ALA A 21 -6.30 2.91 -23.66
C ALA A 21 -4.83 2.62 -23.99
N PRO A 22 -3.90 3.54 -23.69
CA PRO A 22 -2.49 3.26 -23.84
C PRO A 22 -2.22 1.92 -23.13
N GLN A 23 -1.49 1.02 -23.80
CA GLN A 23 -1.05 -0.22 -23.18
C GLN A 23 -0.49 0.12 -21.79
N PRO A 24 -0.93 -0.57 -20.72
CA PRO A 24 -0.45 -0.27 -19.39
C PRO A 24 1.08 -0.27 -19.43
N PRO A 25 1.74 0.71 -18.78
CA PRO A 25 3.18 0.76 -18.77
C PRO A 25 3.70 -0.60 -18.32
N VAL A 26 4.42 -1.28 -19.21
CA VAL A 26 5.10 -2.52 -18.88
C VAL A 26 6.12 -2.15 -17.82
N PHE A 27 5.91 -2.68 -16.61
CA PHE A 27 6.75 -2.51 -15.43
C PHE A 27 8.25 -2.56 -15.81
N ARG A 28 8.88 -1.40 -16.01
CA ARG A 28 10.24 -1.32 -16.54
C ARG A 28 11.32 -1.29 -15.46
N ARG A 29 10.96 -0.97 -14.22
CA ARG A 29 11.71 -1.42 -13.03
C ARG A 29 11.20 -2.82 -12.72
N THR A 30 11.88 -3.80 -13.29
CA THR A 30 11.64 -5.21 -12.96
C THR A 30 11.68 -5.39 -11.44
N MET A 31 10.87 -6.30 -10.90
CA MET A 31 11.12 -6.95 -9.60
C MET A 31 12.46 -7.74 -9.58
N ALA A 32 13.44 -7.33 -10.38
CA ALA A 32 14.77 -7.91 -10.44
C ALA A 32 15.64 -7.44 -9.27
N SER A 33 15.32 -6.31 -8.62
CA SER A 33 15.82 -6.06 -7.27
C SER A 33 14.97 -6.85 -6.28
N ARG A 34 15.61 -7.68 -5.46
CA ARG A 34 14.96 -8.36 -4.32
C ARG A 34 14.45 -7.36 -3.26
N VAL A 35 14.69 -6.07 -3.44
CA VAL A 35 14.31 -5.03 -2.49
C VAL A 35 13.58 -3.92 -3.23
N THR A 36 12.40 -3.57 -2.74
CA THR A 36 11.59 -2.44 -3.23
C THR A 36 11.33 -1.45 -2.10
N ILE A 37 10.88 -0.25 -2.45
CA ILE A 37 10.45 0.77 -1.50
C ILE A 37 8.93 0.96 -1.63
N ASN A 38 8.20 0.84 -0.53
CA ASN A 38 6.79 1.21 -0.48
C ASN A 38 6.56 2.43 0.40
N CYS A 39 5.53 3.20 0.07
CA CYS A 39 5.10 4.34 0.87
C CYS A 39 3.58 4.44 0.87
N ASP A 40 3.04 4.87 2.02
CA ASP A 40 1.62 5.16 2.18
C ASP A 40 1.31 6.51 1.50
N MET A 41 0.34 6.55 0.60
CA MET A 41 0.08 7.67 -0.31
C MET A 41 -1.42 7.97 -0.39
N GLY A 42 -1.78 9.16 -0.89
CA GLY A 42 -3.18 9.55 -1.02
C GLY A 42 -3.89 9.71 0.31
N GLU A 43 -3.15 10.07 1.37
CA GLU A 43 -3.69 10.18 2.74
C GLU A 43 -4.26 11.57 3.06
N GLY A 44 -4.40 12.43 2.05
CA GLY A 44 -5.24 13.62 2.13
C GLY A 44 -6.73 13.27 2.21
N PHE A 45 -7.55 14.23 2.62
CA PHE A 45 -9.01 14.08 2.62
C PHE A 45 -9.72 15.42 2.43
N ALA A 46 -10.61 15.49 1.44
CA ALA A 46 -11.35 16.69 1.09
C ALA A 46 -10.40 17.90 0.88
N LYS A 47 -10.45 18.90 1.76
CA LYS A 47 -9.59 20.10 1.67
C LYS A 47 -8.22 19.91 2.33
N TRP A 48 -8.04 18.87 3.14
CA TRP A 48 -6.82 18.62 3.89
C TRP A 48 -5.85 17.82 3.04
N LYS A 49 -4.62 18.31 2.94
CA LYS A 49 -3.52 17.63 2.25
C LYS A 49 -2.60 17.02 3.31
N LEU A 50 -2.07 15.85 3.01
CA LEU A 50 -1.09 15.15 3.84
C LEU A 50 -0.06 14.51 2.90
N GLY A 51 1.21 14.59 3.28
CA GLY A 51 2.32 14.05 2.50
C GLY A 51 2.68 14.87 1.25
N PRO A 52 3.98 14.96 0.90
CA PRO A 52 4.42 15.51 -0.38
C PRO A 52 4.33 14.44 -1.50
N ASP A 53 3.14 13.89 -1.76
CA ASP A 53 2.92 12.73 -2.65
C ASP A 53 3.60 12.88 -4.03
N ALA A 54 3.52 14.07 -4.64
CA ALA A 54 4.11 14.34 -5.95
C ALA A 54 5.65 14.23 -5.96
N GLU A 55 6.29 14.53 -4.82
CA GLU A 55 7.74 14.48 -4.65
C GLU A 55 8.20 13.07 -4.24
N LEU A 56 7.36 12.33 -3.50
CA LEU A 56 7.64 10.98 -3.04
C LEU A 56 7.45 9.92 -4.14
N MET A 57 6.39 10.03 -4.95
CA MET A 57 6.04 9.03 -5.95
C MET A 57 7.21 8.60 -6.88
N PRO A 58 8.01 9.50 -7.47
CA PRO A 58 9.12 9.07 -8.35
C PRO A 58 10.27 8.35 -7.62
N LEU A 59 10.27 8.33 -6.28
CA LEU A 59 11.33 7.74 -5.47
C LEU A 59 10.96 6.33 -4.96
N ILE A 60 9.71 5.89 -5.10
CA ILE A 60 9.22 4.61 -4.58
C ILE A 60 8.94 3.62 -5.72
N ASP A 61 8.69 2.36 -5.36
CA ASP A 61 8.32 1.30 -6.32
C ASP A 61 6.85 0.87 -6.13
N LEU A 62 6.34 0.93 -4.90
CA LEU A 62 4.98 0.56 -4.51
C LEU A 62 4.30 1.73 -3.77
N ALA A 63 3.11 2.14 -4.18
CA ALA A 63 2.28 3.13 -3.49
C ALA A 63 1.08 2.44 -2.84
N ASN A 64 0.93 2.58 -1.52
CA ASN A 64 -0.23 2.09 -0.78
C ASN A 64 -1.25 3.23 -0.70
N VAL A 65 -2.28 3.22 -1.55
CA VAL A 65 -3.25 4.33 -1.65
C VAL A 65 -4.43 4.14 -0.70
N ALA A 66 -4.67 5.13 0.16
CA ALA A 66 -5.78 5.12 1.11
C ALA A 66 -7.15 4.96 0.43
N CYS A 67 -8.11 4.36 1.13
CA CYS A 67 -9.35 3.83 0.52
C CYS A 67 -10.66 4.48 1.01
N GLY A 68 -10.59 5.61 1.71
CA GLY A 68 -11.74 6.41 2.14
C GLY A 68 -12.19 6.25 3.58
N PHE A 69 -11.69 5.24 4.31
CA PHE A 69 -12.07 5.00 5.71
C PHE A 69 -11.15 5.74 6.70
N HIS A 70 -9.83 5.58 6.58
CA HIS A 70 -8.89 6.32 7.42
C HIS A 70 -8.45 7.64 6.78
N ALA A 71 -8.35 7.66 5.45
CA ALA A 71 -8.02 8.81 4.60
C ALA A 71 -8.37 8.50 3.12
N GLY A 72 -8.12 9.44 2.20
CA GLY A 72 -8.26 9.21 0.76
C GLY A 72 -9.69 9.27 0.23
N ASP A 73 -10.19 10.47 -0.07
CA ASP A 73 -11.47 10.64 -0.77
C ASP A 73 -11.38 10.26 -2.27
N PRO A 74 -12.50 10.11 -3.00
CA PRO A 74 -12.50 9.66 -4.39
C PRO A 74 -11.61 10.47 -5.35
N LEU A 75 -11.53 11.80 -5.16
CA LEU A 75 -10.65 12.65 -5.99
C LEU A 75 -9.19 12.41 -5.64
N THR A 76 -8.88 12.27 -4.36
CA THR A 76 -7.55 11.91 -3.88
C THR A 76 -7.11 10.56 -4.48
N ILE A 77 -7.93 9.51 -4.38
CA ILE A 77 -7.63 8.17 -4.96
C ILE A 77 -7.35 8.26 -6.46
N LEU A 78 -8.19 8.97 -7.23
CA LEU A 78 -8.01 9.16 -8.67
C LEU A 78 -6.70 9.91 -8.99
N SER A 79 -6.40 10.98 -8.24
CA SER A 79 -5.18 11.75 -8.44
C SER A 79 -3.92 10.95 -8.12
N SER A 80 -3.91 10.19 -7.02
CA SER A 80 -2.81 9.30 -6.63
C SER A 80 -2.60 8.19 -7.65
N THR A 81 -3.68 7.65 -8.23
CA THR A 81 -3.63 6.64 -9.32
C THR A 81 -2.92 7.19 -10.55
N ARG A 82 -3.34 8.37 -11.02
CA ARG A 82 -2.71 9.04 -12.17
C ARG A 82 -1.25 9.37 -11.91
N LEU A 83 -0.93 9.85 -10.72
CA LEU A 83 0.43 10.16 -10.31
C LEU A 83 1.33 8.92 -10.27
N ALA A 84 0.84 7.81 -9.74
CA ALA A 84 1.54 6.53 -9.71
C ALA A 84 1.84 6.04 -11.14
N PHE A 85 0.86 6.09 -12.04
CA PHE A 85 1.06 5.69 -13.44
C PHE A 85 2.04 6.61 -14.18
N ALA A 86 1.95 7.93 -13.98
CA ALA A 86 2.89 8.88 -14.56
C ALA A 86 4.33 8.66 -14.07
N SER A 87 4.49 8.11 -12.87
CA SER A 87 5.78 7.81 -12.24
C SER A 87 6.23 6.35 -12.41
N ASN A 88 5.44 5.53 -13.11
CA ASN A 88 5.68 4.08 -13.28
C ASN A 88 5.85 3.33 -11.93
N VAL A 89 4.94 3.60 -10.99
CA VAL A 89 4.87 3.01 -9.64
C VAL A 89 3.69 2.03 -9.55
N ALA A 90 3.87 0.94 -8.81
CA ALA A 90 2.78 -0.02 -8.57
C ALA A 90 1.78 0.59 -7.60
N ILE A 91 0.50 0.57 -7.94
CA ILE A 91 -0.56 1.01 -7.04
C ILE A 91 -1.16 -0.18 -6.31
N GLY A 92 -1.27 -0.05 -4.99
CA GLY A 92 -1.99 -0.99 -4.14
C GLY A 92 -3.03 -0.29 -3.28
N ALA A 93 -4.00 -1.06 -2.80
CA ALA A 93 -4.99 -0.56 -1.86
C ALA A 93 -4.38 -0.51 -0.46
N HIS A 94 -4.71 0.53 0.30
CA HIS A 94 -4.32 0.70 1.70
C HIS A 94 -5.54 0.76 2.65
N PRO A 95 -6.27 -0.35 2.87
CA PRO A 95 -7.50 -0.34 3.65
C PRO A 95 -7.21 -0.09 5.13
N GLY A 96 -7.98 0.79 5.76
CA GLY A 96 -7.90 1.09 7.19
C GLY A 96 -9.18 0.73 7.95
N LEU A 97 -9.15 0.93 9.26
CA LEU A 97 -10.37 0.97 10.07
C LEU A 97 -11.23 2.18 9.65
N ASP A 98 -12.56 2.08 9.79
CA ASP A 98 -13.51 3.19 9.58
C ASP A 98 -13.38 4.24 10.69
N ASP A 99 -12.25 4.93 10.68
CA ASP A 99 -11.87 5.90 11.67
C ASP A 99 -11.04 7.02 11.06
N ILE A 100 -11.69 7.85 10.25
CA ILE A 100 -11.07 9.03 9.68
C ILE A 100 -10.57 10.02 10.74
N ARG A 101 -11.24 10.09 11.89
CA ARG A 101 -10.91 11.04 12.98
C ARG A 101 -9.62 10.65 13.69
N GLY A 102 -9.40 9.35 13.88
CA GLY A 102 -8.16 8.81 14.43
C GLY A 102 -7.16 8.38 13.37
N PHE A 103 -7.40 8.73 12.10
CA PHE A 103 -6.56 8.34 10.96
C PHE A 103 -6.33 6.82 10.90
N GLY A 104 -7.32 6.01 11.30
CA GLY A 104 -7.21 4.55 11.33
C GLY A 104 -6.17 4.00 12.32
N ARG A 105 -5.64 4.81 13.24
CA ARG A 105 -4.60 4.42 14.22
C ARG A 105 -5.14 4.03 15.60
N ARG A 106 -6.45 4.17 15.85
CA ARG A 106 -7.09 3.76 17.11
C ARG A 106 -7.62 2.32 16.99
N LYS A 107 -7.29 1.47 17.96
CA LYS A 107 -7.85 0.12 18.05
C LYS A 107 -9.26 0.16 18.62
N PHE A 108 -10.18 -0.55 18.00
CA PHE A 108 -11.50 -0.87 18.52
C PHE A 108 -11.91 -2.27 18.03
N ASP A 109 -12.85 -2.89 18.72
CA ASP A 109 -13.31 -4.23 18.38
C ASP A 109 -14.01 -4.24 17.02
N VAL A 110 -13.69 -5.24 16.21
CA VAL A 110 -14.28 -5.48 14.89
C VAL A 110 -14.58 -6.97 14.74
N SER A 111 -15.71 -7.30 14.13
CA SER A 111 -16.06 -8.68 13.79
C SER A 111 -15.41 -9.15 12.49
N GLU A 112 -15.40 -10.46 12.24
CA GLU A 112 -14.95 -11.02 10.96
C GLU A 112 -15.80 -10.49 9.79
N GLU A 113 -17.11 -10.35 9.98
CA GLU A 113 -18.02 -9.80 8.97
C GLU A 113 -17.72 -8.32 8.67
N GLU A 114 -17.45 -7.51 9.70
CA GLU A 114 -17.07 -6.11 9.54
C GLU A 114 -15.74 -5.97 8.80
N VAL A 115 -14.74 -6.80 9.14
CA VAL A 115 -13.45 -6.82 8.46
C VAL A 115 -13.60 -7.27 6.99
N TYR A 116 -14.38 -8.32 6.72
CA TYR A 116 -14.64 -8.77 5.36
C TYR A 116 -15.32 -7.68 4.53
N ALA A 117 -16.41 -7.10 5.03
CA ALA A 117 -17.17 -6.08 4.32
C ALA A 117 -16.36 -4.79 4.10
N GLY A 118 -15.63 -4.35 5.13
CA GLY A 118 -14.77 -3.17 5.07
C GLY A 118 -13.61 -3.34 4.07
N ALA A 119 -12.97 -4.52 4.06
CA ALA A 119 -11.93 -4.84 3.09
C ALA A 119 -12.48 -4.90 1.66
N LEU A 120 -13.62 -5.57 1.46
CA LEU A 120 -14.26 -5.70 0.14
C LEU A 120 -14.61 -4.32 -0.44
N TYR A 121 -15.20 -3.45 0.38
CA TYR A 121 -15.55 -2.09 -0.02
C TYR A 121 -14.31 -1.28 -0.42
N GLN A 122 -13.31 -1.22 0.47
CA GLN A 122 -12.13 -0.38 0.30
C GLN A 122 -11.24 -0.83 -0.86
N ILE A 123 -10.95 -2.12 -0.96
CA ILE A 123 -10.15 -2.68 -2.05
C ILE A 123 -10.91 -2.52 -3.38
N GLY A 124 -12.23 -2.75 -3.38
CA GLY A 124 -13.07 -2.59 -4.57
C GLY A 124 -13.10 -1.15 -5.09
N ALA A 125 -13.16 -0.16 -4.19
CA ALA A 125 -13.15 1.25 -4.56
C ALA A 125 -11.85 1.64 -5.29
N VAL A 126 -10.69 1.29 -4.74
CA VAL A 126 -9.39 1.59 -5.39
C VAL A 126 -9.23 0.78 -6.67
N LYS A 127 -9.58 -0.51 -6.66
CA LYS A 127 -9.52 -1.38 -7.84
C LYS A 127 -10.30 -0.80 -9.02
N ALA A 128 -11.52 -0.33 -8.78
CA ALA A 128 -12.36 0.25 -9.83
C ALA A 128 -11.73 1.51 -10.45
N VAL A 129 -11.12 2.37 -9.65
CA VAL A 129 -10.42 3.58 -10.14
C VAL A 129 -9.19 3.20 -10.96
N VAL A 130 -8.39 2.27 -10.45
CA VAL A 130 -7.17 1.76 -11.12
C VAL A 130 -7.50 1.15 -12.48
N GLU A 131 -8.55 0.34 -12.57
CA GLU A 131 -9.00 -0.28 -13.82
C GLU A 131 -9.60 0.74 -14.79
N ALA A 132 -10.33 1.74 -14.29
CA ALA A 132 -10.89 2.82 -15.12
C ALA A 132 -9.78 3.68 -15.77
N GLU A 133 -8.64 3.85 -15.10
CA GLU A 133 -7.44 4.51 -15.65
C GLU A 133 -6.55 3.55 -16.47
N GLY A 134 -7.02 2.31 -16.72
CA GLY A 134 -6.38 1.34 -17.62
C GLY A 134 -5.27 0.49 -16.99
N GLY A 135 -5.11 0.53 -15.67
CA GLY A 135 -4.11 -0.26 -14.94
C GLY A 135 -4.67 -1.50 -14.25
N VAL A 136 -3.83 -2.08 -13.39
CA VAL A 136 -4.16 -3.24 -12.55
C VAL A 136 -3.71 -2.97 -11.12
N LEU A 137 -4.50 -3.42 -10.13
CA LEU A 137 -4.15 -3.27 -8.73
C LEU A 137 -3.03 -4.25 -8.38
N GLY A 138 -1.89 -3.73 -7.94
CA GLY A 138 -0.64 -4.48 -7.77
C GLY A 138 -0.51 -5.20 -6.43
N HIS A 139 -1.12 -4.68 -5.36
CA HIS A 139 -1.04 -5.27 -4.03
C HIS A 139 -2.12 -4.72 -3.08
N VAL A 140 -2.22 -5.31 -1.89
CA VAL A 140 -3.00 -4.81 -0.76
C VAL A 140 -2.11 -4.77 0.49
N LYS A 141 -2.13 -3.66 1.23
CA LYS A 141 -1.44 -3.49 2.51
C LYS A 141 -2.42 -2.87 3.50
N PRO A 142 -2.79 -3.48 4.63
CA PRO A 142 -3.66 -2.83 5.62
C PRO A 142 -2.98 -1.61 6.26
N HIS A 143 -3.76 -0.60 6.66
CA HIS A 143 -3.29 0.62 7.29
C HIS A 143 -3.36 0.54 8.83
N GLY A 144 -2.40 1.20 9.49
CA GLY A 144 -2.51 1.60 10.89
C GLY A 144 -2.88 0.48 11.85
N ALA A 145 -3.92 0.69 12.66
CA ALA A 145 -4.38 -0.28 13.64
C ALA A 145 -4.89 -1.58 13.00
N LEU A 146 -5.48 -1.52 11.80
CA LEU A 146 -5.95 -2.70 11.08
C LEU A 146 -4.78 -3.65 10.77
N TYR A 147 -3.63 -3.13 10.36
CA TYR A 147 -2.42 -3.94 10.11
C TYR A 147 -2.06 -4.81 11.31
N PHE A 148 -2.06 -4.23 12.52
CA PHE A 148 -1.70 -4.97 13.72
C PHE A 148 -2.81 -5.89 14.23
N ILE A 149 -4.07 -5.50 14.07
CA ILE A 149 -5.22 -6.36 14.40
C ILE A 149 -5.17 -7.65 13.56
N LEU A 150 -4.90 -7.53 12.24
CA LEU A 150 -4.81 -8.67 11.35
C LEU A 150 -3.54 -9.51 11.58
N ARG A 151 -2.42 -8.88 11.94
CA ARG A 151 -1.19 -9.57 12.36
C ARG A 151 -1.42 -10.50 13.55
N ASP A 152 -2.23 -10.05 14.51
CA ASP A 152 -2.43 -10.71 15.80
C ASP A 152 -3.66 -11.65 15.82
N SER A 153 -4.54 -11.57 14.81
CA SER A 153 -5.75 -12.40 14.72
C SER A 153 -5.86 -13.12 13.38
N PRO A 154 -5.47 -14.42 13.30
CA PRO A 154 -5.64 -15.23 12.11
C PRO A 154 -7.09 -15.33 11.61
N ALA A 155 -8.08 -15.26 12.51
CA ALA A 155 -9.49 -15.29 12.14
C ALA A 155 -9.89 -14.02 11.36
N LEU A 156 -9.58 -12.83 11.89
CA LEU A 156 -9.84 -11.56 11.22
C LEU A 156 -9.05 -11.45 9.90
N LEU A 157 -7.80 -11.92 9.88
CA LEU A 157 -7.01 -11.94 8.65
C LEU A 157 -7.60 -12.86 7.57
N ARG A 158 -8.13 -14.03 7.93
CA ARG A 158 -8.85 -14.89 6.96
C ARG A 158 -10.06 -14.16 6.39
N ALA A 159 -10.81 -13.44 7.21
CA ALA A 159 -11.95 -12.65 6.74
C ALA A 159 -11.50 -11.56 5.75
N PHE A 160 -10.46 -10.81 6.08
CA PHE A 160 -9.87 -9.80 5.20
C PHE A 160 -9.40 -10.40 3.86
N LEU A 161 -8.63 -11.48 3.91
CA LEU A 161 -8.05 -12.11 2.72
C LEU A 161 -9.09 -12.80 1.84
N LYS A 162 -10.20 -13.30 2.40
CA LYS A 162 -11.35 -13.76 1.62
C LYS A 162 -11.98 -12.63 0.79
N ALA A 163 -12.07 -11.41 1.34
CA ALA A 163 -12.53 -10.25 0.59
C ALA A 163 -11.56 -9.87 -0.54
N GLN A 164 -10.24 -9.89 -0.26
CA GLN A 164 -9.21 -9.66 -1.27
C GLN A 164 -9.25 -10.72 -2.40
N LEU A 165 -9.46 -11.99 -2.07
CA LEU A 165 -9.60 -13.06 -3.06
C LEU A 165 -10.86 -12.87 -3.93
N ALA A 166 -11.97 -12.43 -3.35
CA ALA A 166 -13.20 -12.16 -4.10
C ALA A 166 -13.03 -11.05 -5.16
N LEU A 167 -12.05 -10.16 -4.99
CA LEU A 167 -11.70 -9.09 -5.93
C LEU A 167 -10.48 -9.40 -6.80
N SER A 168 -9.83 -10.53 -6.55
CA SER A 168 -8.66 -10.96 -7.31
C SER A 168 -9.07 -11.50 -8.69
N PRO A 169 -8.19 -11.41 -9.70
CA PRO A 169 -8.41 -12.05 -10.99
C PRO A 169 -8.67 -13.56 -10.84
N PRO A 170 -9.58 -14.15 -11.64
CA PRO A 170 -9.82 -15.59 -11.58
C PRO A 170 -8.64 -16.38 -12.16
N PRO A 171 -8.51 -17.68 -11.82
CA PRO A 171 -7.52 -18.57 -12.41
C PRO A 171 -7.57 -18.57 -13.95
N PRO A 172 -6.43 -18.68 -14.65
CA PRO A 172 -5.09 -19.03 -14.13
C PRO A 172 -4.28 -17.84 -13.61
N ASN A 173 -4.86 -16.64 -13.55
CA ASN A 173 -4.15 -15.46 -13.06
C ASN A 173 -3.88 -15.57 -11.55
N GLN A 174 -2.79 -14.96 -11.12
CA GLN A 174 -2.40 -14.95 -9.71
C GLN A 174 -3.32 -14.00 -8.90
N PRO A 175 -3.65 -14.35 -7.64
CA PRO A 175 -4.32 -13.41 -6.74
C PRO A 175 -3.52 -12.13 -6.54
N ILE A 176 -4.20 -11.05 -6.16
CA ILE A 176 -3.54 -9.79 -5.80
C ILE A 176 -2.62 -10.06 -4.59
N PRO A 177 -1.32 -9.71 -4.64
CA PRO A 177 -0.40 -9.88 -3.53
C PRO A 177 -0.82 -9.14 -2.26
N PHE A 178 -0.51 -9.71 -1.09
CA PHE A 178 -0.65 -9.07 0.21
C PHE A 178 0.73 -8.66 0.75
N VAL A 179 0.87 -7.40 1.18
CA VAL A 179 2.06 -6.86 1.83
C VAL A 179 1.88 -6.94 3.34
N GLY A 180 2.85 -7.49 4.06
CA GLY A 180 2.81 -7.50 5.52
C GLY A 180 4.08 -8.02 6.19
N LEU A 181 4.03 -8.06 7.52
CA LEU A 181 5.14 -8.51 8.35
C LEU A 181 5.31 -10.03 8.30
N ALA A 182 6.44 -10.52 7.80
CA ALA A 182 6.71 -11.95 7.76
C ALA A 182 6.95 -12.55 9.16
N GLY A 183 6.81 -13.87 9.27
CA GLY A 183 6.87 -14.58 10.55
C GLY A 183 5.63 -14.40 11.41
N THR A 184 4.54 -13.82 10.88
CA THR A 184 3.30 -13.55 11.62
C THR A 184 2.08 -14.23 10.99
N ALA A 185 0.87 -13.94 11.49
CA ALA A 185 -0.37 -14.38 10.86
C ALA A 185 -0.44 -13.95 9.37
N HIS A 186 0.08 -12.76 9.03
CA HIS A 186 0.12 -12.25 7.67
C HIS A 186 0.67 -13.27 6.66
N GLU A 187 1.88 -13.79 6.91
CA GLU A 187 2.52 -14.75 6.02
C GLU A 187 1.83 -16.11 6.07
N SER A 188 1.57 -16.63 7.28
CA SER A 188 1.03 -17.98 7.45
C SER A 188 -0.36 -18.15 6.84
N VAL A 189 -1.25 -17.16 6.97
CA VAL A 189 -2.60 -17.21 6.39
C VAL A 189 -2.57 -16.91 4.88
N CYS A 190 -1.68 -16.03 4.40
CA CYS A 190 -1.49 -15.87 2.94
C CYS A 190 -1.08 -17.20 2.29
N LYS A 191 -0.16 -17.93 2.92
CA LYS A 191 0.26 -19.27 2.49
C LYS A 191 -0.89 -20.27 2.53
N GLU A 192 -1.69 -20.27 3.59
CA GLU A 192 -2.90 -21.11 3.73
C GLU A 192 -3.87 -20.90 2.55
N LEU A 193 -4.08 -19.65 2.14
CA LEU A 193 -5.05 -19.26 1.10
C LEU A 193 -4.46 -19.17 -0.31
N GLY A 194 -3.17 -19.47 -0.50
CA GLY A 194 -2.50 -19.38 -1.80
C GLY A 194 -2.36 -17.95 -2.34
N ILE A 195 -2.35 -16.94 -1.46
CA ILE A 195 -2.18 -15.53 -1.82
C ILE A 195 -0.68 -15.21 -1.83
N PRO A 196 -0.15 -14.56 -2.88
CA PRO A 196 1.25 -14.15 -2.91
C PRO A 196 1.53 -13.16 -1.77
N PHE A 197 2.63 -13.38 -1.07
CA PHE A 197 3.02 -12.57 0.07
C PHE A 197 4.27 -11.75 -0.26
N ILE A 198 4.23 -10.45 0.07
CA ILE A 198 5.35 -9.53 -0.07
C ILE A 198 5.80 -9.16 1.35
N PRO A 199 6.95 -9.67 1.82
CA PRO A 199 7.47 -9.33 3.15
C PRO A 199 7.80 -7.84 3.26
N GLU A 200 7.43 -7.23 4.37
CA GLU A 200 7.66 -5.82 4.66
C GLU A 200 8.53 -5.62 5.91
N LEU A 201 9.35 -4.57 5.89
CA LEU A 201 10.04 -4.03 7.05
C LEU A 201 9.96 -2.50 7.08
N PHE A 202 10.29 -1.91 8.22
CA PHE A 202 10.22 -0.48 8.46
C PHE A 202 11.59 0.05 8.87
N VAL A 203 11.90 1.28 8.47
CA VAL A 203 13.18 1.93 8.82
C VAL A 203 12.96 3.26 9.55
N ASP A 204 11.81 3.88 9.37
CA ASP A 204 11.36 5.12 9.99
C ASP A 204 10.54 4.91 11.27
N ILE A 205 10.20 3.66 11.58
CA ILE A 205 9.60 3.22 12.85
C ILE A 205 10.59 2.30 13.55
N ASP A 206 10.69 2.43 14.88
CA ASP A 206 11.57 1.61 15.69
C ASP A 206 10.92 0.29 16.10
N TYR A 207 11.76 -0.71 16.34
CA TYR A 207 11.36 -2.01 16.89
C TYR A 207 11.68 -2.07 18.39
N ASP A 208 10.89 -2.81 19.17
CA ASP A 208 11.29 -3.21 20.52
C ASP A 208 12.27 -4.40 20.50
N ALA A 209 12.74 -4.82 21.68
CA ALA A 209 13.71 -5.90 21.82
C ALA A 209 13.17 -7.26 21.37
N GLU A 210 11.84 -7.40 21.30
CA GLU A 210 11.13 -8.58 20.82
C GLU A 210 10.86 -8.53 19.31
N GLY A 211 11.27 -7.44 18.62
CA GLY A 211 11.09 -7.25 17.20
C GLY A 211 9.68 -6.85 16.78
N ARG A 212 8.88 -6.31 17.71
CA ARG A 212 7.58 -5.70 17.40
C ARG A 212 7.79 -4.23 17.05
N LEU A 213 7.06 -3.76 16.05
CA LEU A 213 7.02 -2.34 15.70
C LEU A 213 6.39 -1.53 16.84
N LEU A 214 7.05 -0.43 17.21
CA LEU A 214 6.51 0.59 18.09
C LEU A 214 5.50 1.47 17.35
N SER A 215 4.71 2.25 18.09
CA SER A 215 3.93 3.31 17.46
C SER A 215 4.82 4.46 16.99
N VAL A 216 4.29 5.30 16.09
CA VAL A 216 4.99 6.51 15.61
C VAL A 216 5.41 7.41 16.78
N GLY A 217 4.55 7.56 17.81
CA GLY A 217 4.83 8.41 18.97
C GLY A 217 5.84 7.83 19.96
N GLU A 218 6.08 6.52 19.92
CA GLU A 218 7.07 5.82 20.76
C GLU A 218 8.43 5.64 20.05
N SER A 219 8.44 5.84 18.73
CA SER A 219 9.67 5.76 17.92
C SER A 219 10.48 7.04 18.01
N ARG A 220 11.80 6.92 17.83
CA ARG A 220 12.67 8.10 17.66
C ARG A 220 12.29 8.81 16.36
N LYS A 221 12.42 10.14 16.36
CA LYS A 221 12.30 10.91 15.13
C LYS A 221 13.38 10.45 14.15
N PRO A 222 13.03 9.99 12.94
CA PRO A 222 14.01 9.55 11.97
C PRO A 222 14.86 10.73 11.48
N THR A 223 16.13 10.45 11.18
CA THR A 223 17.06 11.35 10.50
C THR A 223 17.55 10.68 9.22
N GLU A 224 18.06 11.47 8.27
CA GLU A 224 18.61 10.96 7.01
C GLU A 224 19.70 9.91 7.28
N GLU A 225 20.61 10.19 8.21
CA GLU A 225 21.71 9.31 8.60
C GLU A 225 21.21 8.03 9.25
N GLY A 226 20.25 8.13 10.17
CA GLY A 226 19.70 6.96 10.87
C GLY A 226 18.91 6.04 9.93
N ILE A 227 18.16 6.61 8.98
CA ILE A 227 17.49 5.84 7.93
C ILE A 227 18.52 5.11 7.07
N ARG A 228 19.55 5.83 6.62
CA ARG A 228 20.61 5.26 5.80
C ARG A 228 21.31 4.10 6.52
N GLU A 229 21.69 4.27 7.77
CA GLU A 229 22.33 3.24 8.59
C GLU A 229 21.46 1.98 8.69
N LYS A 230 20.16 2.14 9.03
CA LYS A 230 19.23 1.00 9.12
C LYS A 230 19.07 0.28 7.78
N VAL A 231 18.94 1.02 6.68
CA VAL A 231 18.78 0.45 5.34
C VAL A 231 20.06 -0.32 4.94
N GLU A 232 21.24 0.27 5.10
CA GLU A 232 22.51 -0.38 4.78
C GLU A 232 22.71 -1.66 5.61
N ARG A 233 22.37 -1.64 6.90
CA ARG A 233 22.42 -2.80 7.78
C ARG A 233 21.49 -3.92 7.32
N VAL A 234 20.24 -3.59 7.01
CA VAL A 234 19.26 -4.56 6.49
C VAL A 234 19.73 -5.19 5.18
N LEU A 235 20.31 -4.38 4.29
CA LEU A 235 20.77 -4.85 2.98
C LEU A 235 21.99 -5.77 3.09
N ARG A 236 22.99 -5.40 3.91
CA ARG A 236 24.29 -6.07 4.03
C ARG A 236 24.32 -7.19 5.06
N GLU A 237 23.77 -6.92 6.25
CA GLU A 237 23.89 -7.79 7.42
C GLU A 237 22.63 -8.64 7.64
N LYS A 238 21.53 -8.33 6.95
CA LYS A 238 20.22 -8.97 7.18
C LYS A 238 19.74 -8.79 8.63
N GLU A 239 20.07 -7.65 9.21
CA GLU A 239 19.72 -7.26 10.58
C GLU A 239 19.24 -5.80 10.61
N THR A 240 18.46 -5.47 11.62
CA THR A 240 18.11 -4.09 11.98
C THR A 240 18.52 -3.80 13.43
N LEU A 241 18.12 -2.65 13.96
CA LEU A 241 18.33 -2.24 15.34
C LEU A 241 16.99 -2.06 16.07
N ASP A 242 16.97 -2.42 17.35
CA ASP A 242 15.89 -2.03 18.25
C ASP A 242 16.01 -0.54 18.67
N ILE A 243 15.03 -0.05 19.42
CA ILE A 243 14.98 1.30 20.00
C ILE A 243 16.21 1.64 20.87
N ASN A 244 16.89 0.63 21.41
CA ASN A 244 18.09 0.75 22.25
C ASN A 244 19.39 0.49 21.48
N ASN A 245 19.35 0.45 20.14
CA ASN A 245 20.48 0.17 19.24
C ASN A 245 21.10 -1.23 19.42
N LYS A 246 20.33 -2.21 19.89
CA LYS A 246 20.76 -3.61 19.92
C LYS A 246 20.43 -4.29 18.59
N PRO A 247 21.31 -5.17 18.07
CA PRO A 247 21.05 -5.91 16.84
C PRO A 247 19.81 -6.79 16.94
N LEU A 248 18.96 -6.74 15.91
CA LEU A 248 17.74 -7.53 15.78
C LEU A 248 17.76 -8.28 14.44
N LYS A 249 17.64 -9.61 14.49
CA LYS A 249 17.52 -10.46 13.30
C LYS A 249 16.07 -10.50 12.82
N LEU A 250 15.85 -10.20 11.54
CA LEU A 250 14.54 -10.32 10.90
C LEU A 250 14.51 -11.57 10.00
N PRO A 251 13.59 -12.53 10.22
CA PRO A 251 13.69 -13.89 9.67
C PRO A 251 13.45 -14.02 8.15
N PHE A 252 13.16 -12.94 7.43
CA PHE A 252 12.57 -12.98 6.07
C PHE A 252 13.32 -12.19 5.00
N LEU A 253 14.57 -11.78 5.27
CA LEU A 253 15.32 -10.89 4.38
C LEU A 253 16.04 -11.60 3.20
N GLU A 254 15.82 -12.89 2.99
CA GLU A 254 16.51 -13.69 1.94
C GLU A 254 15.75 -13.77 0.59
N GLY A 255 14.41 -13.85 0.64
CA GLY A 255 13.53 -14.08 -0.52
C GLY A 255 13.08 -12.81 -1.26
N GLY A 256 13.41 -11.65 -0.72
CA GLY A 256 13.02 -10.33 -1.19
C GLY A 256 11.93 -9.70 -0.34
N PHE A 257 11.97 -8.38 -0.21
CA PHE A 257 11.15 -7.62 0.72
C PHE A 257 10.95 -6.18 0.25
N THR A 258 9.99 -5.50 0.86
CA THR A 258 9.75 -4.07 0.66
C THR A 258 10.09 -3.28 1.93
N ILE A 259 10.75 -2.14 1.75
CA ILE A 259 11.05 -1.18 2.82
C ILE A 259 9.93 -0.14 2.84
N CYS A 260 9.19 -0.10 3.94
CA CYS A 260 8.12 0.87 4.17
C CYS A 260 8.68 2.18 4.72
N LEU A 261 8.17 3.29 4.19
CA LEU A 261 8.27 4.62 4.77
C LEU A 261 6.90 5.31 4.80
N HIS A 262 6.65 6.14 5.80
CA HIS A 262 5.40 6.86 5.96
C HIS A 262 5.49 8.29 5.41
N SER A 263 4.46 8.71 4.66
CA SER A 263 4.40 10.04 4.05
C SER A 263 3.89 11.13 5.00
N ASP A 264 3.28 10.76 6.12
CA ASP A 264 2.70 11.67 7.12
C ASP A 264 3.75 12.28 8.07
N MET A 265 5.02 11.86 7.97
CA MET A 265 6.12 12.42 8.75
C MET A 265 6.68 13.71 8.14
N PRO A 266 7.04 14.73 8.95
CA PRO A 266 7.70 15.93 8.44
C PRO A 266 9.01 15.68 7.68
N THR A 267 9.69 14.56 7.96
CA THR A 267 10.96 14.14 7.34
C THR A 267 10.75 13.13 6.21
N ALA A 268 9.52 12.85 5.78
CA ALA A 268 9.20 11.77 4.84
C ALA A 268 10.05 11.83 3.56
N LEU A 269 10.20 13.01 2.95
CA LEU A 269 10.97 13.17 1.72
C LEU A 269 12.46 12.85 1.91
N ASP A 270 13.06 13.32 3.00
CA ASP A 270 14.47 13.06 3.29
C ASP A 270 14.69 11.58 3.61
N ASN A 271 13.79 10.97 4.38
CA ASN A 271 13.82 9.54 4.68
C ASN A 271 13.76 8.70 3.38
N VAL A 272 12.81 9.00 2.49
CA VAL A 272 12.65 8.24 1.24
C VAL A 272 13.84 8.45 0.29
N ARG A 273 14.41 9.66 0.23
CA ARG A 273 15.65 9.93 -0.53
C ARG A 273 16.83 9.12 0.00
N ALA A 274 17.01 9.08 1.32
CA ALA A 274 18.06 8.30 1.97
C ALA A 274 17.94 6.82 1.64
N THR A 275 16.73 6.26 1.78
CA THR A 275 16.46 4.86 1.45
C THR A 275 16.70 4.57 -0.03
N ARG A 276 16.16 5.39 -0.93
CA ARG A 276 16.35 5.21 -2.38
C ARG A 276 17.83 5.22 -2.75
N LYS A 277 18.60 6.19 -2.24
CA LYS A 277 20.03 6.28 -2.48
C LYS A 277 20.75 5.00 -2.03
N ALA A 278 20.48 4.53 -0.81
CA ALA A 278 21.12 3.33 -0.27
C ALA A 278 20.74 2.06 -1.07
N VAL A 279 19.47 1.89 -1.45
CA VAL A 279 19.00 0.75 -2.27
C VAL A 279 19.62 0.77 -3.67
N ASP A 280 19.68 1.94 -4.31
CA ASP A 280 20.27 2.08 -5.65
C ASP A 280 21.80 1.86 -5.61
N GLU A 281 22.49 2.31 -4.57
CA GLU A 281 23.93 2.06 -4.36
C GLU A 281 24.21 0.57 -4.13
N PHE A 282 23.40 -0.12 -3.33
CA PHE A 282 23.53 -1.55 -3.07
C PHE A 282 23.26 -2.39 -4.33
N SER A 283 22.27 -2.01 -5.14
CA SER A 283 21.89 -2.76 -6.35
C SER A 283 22.93 -2.68 -7.48
N ARG A 284 23.94 -1.81 -7.37
CA ARG A 284 25.05 -1.68 -8.32
C ARG A 284 26.30 -2.50 -7.93
N GLN A 285 26.30 -3.11 -6.74
CA GLN A 285 27.40 -3.94 -6.22
C GLN A 285 27.25 -5.38 -6.69
#